data_AF-A0A7S1DNY7-F1
#
_entry.id   AF-A0A7S1DNY7-F1
#
_cell.length_a   1.000
_cell.length_b   1.000
_cell.length_c   1.000
_cell.angle_alpha   90.00
_cell.angle_beta   90.00
_cell.angle_gamma   90.00
#
_symmetry.space_group_name_H-M   'P 1'
#
loop_
_entity.id
_entity.type
_entity.pdbx_description
1 polymer ?
#
loop_
_entity_poly.entity_id
_entity_poly.type
_entity_poly.pdbx_seq_one_letter_code
_entity_poly.pdbx_strand_id
1 'polypeptide(L)'
;MYVAWSAAARRIERWASAMGGGSGHLQRLDVVCSRAGRLLSSGAASTASSSYVKNRTGQHGEGFPPHPVSVVETRTLGSVSLPRVSYNHHLQDQARDGSLSALQAETIAYASVQHSSLLPDGKTRAGFMTVDGAGVGKGRMMAGLILENFKQGRKKAVWISKSPDLAKDAERDLRDIGACGEIPCFELRRYKVGCDLDEEGLSEGVLFATYTLLVSGSKRAEKTRADQILRWLGGASFDGVIVLDEVHGARNTTRASASFSSLGSRLTKATQHALLLQQQLPLARVAYVSATALNSPEQFVHFPRLGMIGKGAVF
;
A
#
# COMPACT_ATOMS: atom_id res chain seq x y z
N MET A 1 10.60 -4.22 17.38
CA MET A 1 11.03 -5.33 16.51
C MET A 1 10.14 -5.29 15.26
N TYR A 2 10.68 -4.84 14.13
CA TYR A 2 9.92 -4.58 12.90
C TYR A 2 9.99 -5.81 12.00
N VAL A 3 8.84 -6.44 11.72
CA VAL A 3 8.72 -7.55 10.76
C VAL A 3 8.33 -6.95 9.41
N ALA A 4 9.14 -7.17 8.37
CA ALA A 4 8.85 -6.70 7.01
C ALA A 4 7.99 -7.73 6.26
N TRP A 5 6.67 -7.53 6.20
CA TRP A 5 5.76 -8.45 5.50
C TRP A 5 5.69 -8.19 3.99
N SER A 6 6.22 -7.06 3.51
CA SER A 6 6.31 -6.73 2.08
C SER A 6 7.15 -7.76 1.30
N ALA A 7 8.18 -8.33 1.94
CA ALA A 7 8.94 -9.47 1.42
C ALA A 7 8.17 -10.80 1.54
N ALA A 8 7.31 -10.94 2.56
CA ALA A 8 6.58 -12.17 2.89
C ALA A 8 5.42 -12.49 1.95
N ALA A 9 4.58 -11.51 1.63
CA ALA A 9 3.43 -11.68 0.75
C ALA A 9 3.85 -12.20 -0.64
N ARG A 10 4.96 -11.69 -1.17
CA ARG A 10 5.53 -12.09 -2.47
C ARG A 10 6.20 -13.47 -2.47
N ARG A 11 6.70 -13.91 -1.31
CA ARG A 11 7.24 -15.27 -1.13
C ARG A 11 6.12 -16.32 -1.14
N ILE A 12 4.91 -15.95 -0.72
CA ILE A 12 3.71 -16.78 -0.79
C ILE A 12 3.19 -16.88 -2.23
N GLU A 13 3.21 -15.78 -3.01
CA GLU A 13 2.81 -15.79 -4.44
C GLU A 13 3.71 -16.68 -5.31
N ARG A 14 5.05 -16.67 -5.09
CA ARG A 14 5.96 -17.59 -5.80
C ARG A 14 5.76 -19.05 -5.41
N TRP A 15 5.45 -19.34 -4.14
CA TRP A 15 5.10 -20.69 -3.72
C TRP A 15 3.78 -21.16 -4.36
N ALA A 16 2.77 -20.28 -4.46
CA ALA A 16 1.51 -20.58 -5.15
C ALA A 16 1.68 -20.78 -6.66
N SER A 17 2.51 -19.96 -7.32
CA SER A 17 2.78 -20.04 -8.76
C SER A 17 3.66 -21.24 -9.15
N ALA A 18 4.56 -21.69 -8.27
CA ALA A 18 5.46 -22.83 -8.52
C ALA A 18 4.80 -24.21 -8.32
N MET A 19 3.64 -24.30 -7.67
CA MET A 19 3.06 -25.57 -7.20
C MET A 19 1.97 -26.16 -8.09
N GLY A 20 1.44 -25.45 -9.09
CA GLY A 20 0.39 -25.96 -9.99
C GLY A 20 -0.94 -26.25 -9.27
N GLY A 21 -2.06 -25.74 -9.79
CA GLY A 21 -3.37 -25.86 -9.14
C GLY A 21 -3.80 -27.31 -8.87
N GLY A 22 -3.98 -27.67 -7.60
CA GLY A 22 -4.51 -28.97 -7.18
C GLY A 22 -5.12 -28.94 -5.77
N SER A 23 -6.39 -29.34 -5.66
CA SER A 23 -7.31 -29.14 -4.53
C SER A 23 -6.92 -29.75 -3.16
N GLY A 24 -5.78 -30.45 -3.05
CA GLY A 24 -5.25 -30.98 -1.78
C GLY A 24 -4.47 -29.98 -0.92
N HIS A 25 -4.29 -28.74 -1.36
CA HIS A 25 -3.34 -27.78 -0.77
C HIS A 25 -3.92 -26.83 0.29
N LEU A 26 -5.26 -26.79 0.43
CA LEU A 26 -5.97 -25.92 1.39
C LEU A 26 -5.58 -26.19 2.85
N GLN A 27 -5.37 -27.45 3.23
CA GLN A 27 -4.96 -27.81 4.60
C GLN A 27 -3.55 -27.34 4.97
N ARG A 28 -2.64 -27.10 4.00
CA ARG A 28 -1.25 -26.69 4.29
C ARG A 28 -1.09 -25.16 4.43
N LEU A 29 -1.87 -24.38 3.68
CA LEU A 29 -1.91 -22.91 3.82
C LEU A 29 -2.53 -22.50 5.15
N ASP A 30 -3.61 -23.16 5.58
CA ASP A 30 -4.20 -22.98 6.90
C ASP A 30 -3.18 -23.25 8.01
N VAL A 31 -2.35 -24.28 7.88
CA VAL A 31 -1.32 -24.59 8.88
C VAL A 31 -0.26 -23.49 8.95
N VAL A 32 0.20 -22.93 7.83
CA VAL A 32 1.23 -21.88 7.82
C VAL A 32 0.70 -20.54 8.32
N CYS A 33 -0.47 -20.10 7.86
CA CYS A 33 -1.15 -18.90 8.37
C CYS A 33 -1.53 -19.04 9.85
N SER A 34 -1.99 -20.21 10.27
CA SER A 34 -2.32 -20.48 11.68
C SER A 34 -1.08 -20.60 12.57
N ARG A 35 0.07 -21.06 12.07
CA ARG A 35 1.34 -21.08 12.83
C ARG A 35 1.94 -19.68 12.93
N ALA A 36 1.94 -18.93 11.83
CA ALA A 36 2.37 -17.53 11.82
C ALA A 36 1.48 -16.66 12.71
N GLY A 37 0.16 -16.84 12.65
CA GLY A 37 -0.80 -16.18 13.54
C GLY A 37 -0.63 -16.55 15.01
N ARG A 38 -0.41 -17.82 15.34
CA ARG A 38 -0.19 -18.29 16.73
C ARG A 38 1.14 -17.81 17.34
N LEU A 39 2.19 -17.69 16.54
CA LEU A 39 3.48 -17.13 16.98
C LEU A 39 3.40 -15.62 17.22
N LEU A 40 2.45 -14.93 16.58
CA LEU A 40 2.22 -13.49 16.77
C LEU A 40 1.26 -13.19 17.94
N SER A 41 0.36 -14.11 18.29
CA SER A 41 -0.59 -13.97 19.41
C SER A 41 -0.02 -14.37 20.77
N SER A 42 1.04 -15.20 20.79
CA SER A 42 1.71 -15.59 22.03
C SER A 42 2.82 -14.57 22.34
N GLY A 43 2.49 -13.58 23.16
CA GLY A 43 3.45 -12.65 23.77
C GLY A 43 4.42 -13.33 24.75
N ALA A 44 5.04 -14.45 24.36
CA ALA A 44 6.08 -15.11 25.13
C ALA A 44 7.42 -14.41 24.88
N ALA A 45 7.59 -13.28 25.55
CA ALA A 45 8.90 -12.68 25.77
C ALA A 45 9.68 -13.54 26.78
N SER A 46 10.30 -14.62 26.32
CA SER A 46 11.47 -15.26 26.92
C SER A 46 11.78 -16.52 26.11
N THR A 47 13.04 -16.68 25.68
CA THR A 47 13.60 -17.79 24.89
C THR A 47 13.25 -17.87 23.39
N ALA A 48 13.86 -17.02 22.54
CA ALA A 48 14.19 -17.40 21.14
C ALA A 48 15.01 -16.30 20.41
N SER A 49 16.34 -16.31 20.54
CA SER A 49 17.21 -15.63 19.56
C SER A 49 17.28 -16.39 18.21
N SER A 50 16.65 -17.57 18.12
CA SER A 50 16.73 -18.52 16.99
C SER A 50 15.64 -18.32 15.90
N SER A 51 14.55 -17.59 16.16
CA SER A 51 13.41 -17.56 15.23
C SER A 51 13.44 -16.43 14.18
N TYR A 52 14.34 -15.45 14.34
CA TYR A 52 14.42 -14.26 13.49
C TYR A 52 15.79 -14.13 12.82
N VAL A 53 15.81 -13.53 11.63
CA VAL A 53 17.01 -13.27 10.84
C VAL A 53 17.02 -11.83 10.35
N LYS A 54 18.19 -11.26 10.13
CA LYS A 54 18.32 -9.91 9.52
C LYS A 54 17.67 -9.94 8.13
N ASN A 55 16.81 -8.97 7.85
CA ASN A 55 16.21 -8.82 6.53
C ASN A 55 17.33 -8.54 5.52
N ARG A 56 17.33 -9.29 4.42
CA ARG A 56 18.31 -9.17 3.34
C ARG A 56 17.67 -8.39 2.20
N THR A 57 18.27 -7.24 1.87
CA THR A 57 17.91 -6.47 0.68
C THR A 57 18.42 -7.20 -0.56
N GLY A 58 17.57 -7.33 -1.57
CA GLY A 58 17.93 -7.91 -2.86
C GLY A 58 18.61 -6.90 -3.79
N GLN A 59 18.68 -7.26 -5.07
CA GLN A 59 19.38 -6.52 -6.12
C GLN A 59 18.93 -5.05 -6.26
N HIS A 60 17.66 -4.75 -6.03
CA HIS A 60 17.13 -3.37 -6.18
C HIS A 60 17.47 -2.44 -5.01
N GLY A 61 18.10 -2.96 -3.96
CA GLY A 61 18.74 -2.15 -2.94
C GLY A 61 20.17 -1.75 -3.29
N GLU A 62 20.77 -2.31 -4.35
CA GLU A 62 22.14 -1.99 -4.75
C GLU A 62 22.24 -0.52 -5.17
N GLY A 63 23.30 0.16 -4.71
CA GLY A 63 23.49 1.60 -4.92
C GLY A 63 22.85 2.49 -3.85
N PHE A 64 22.02 1.95 -2.97
CA PHE A 64 21.45 2.68 -1.82
C PHE A 64 22.15 2.30 -0.51
N PRO A 65 22.20 3.20 0.49
CA PRO A 65 22.78 2.89 1.78
C PRO A 65 21.95 1.83 2.54
N PRO A 66 22.58 1.08 3.47
CA PRO A 66 21.85 0.15 4.34
C PRO A 66 20.81 0.90 5.18
N HIS A 67 19.71 0.21 5.51
CA HIS A 67 18.66 0.80 6.35
C HIS A 67 19.22 1.16 7.74
N PRO A 68 18.92 2.38 8.28
CA PRO A 68 19.53 2.88 9.52
C PRO A 68 19.14 2.07 10.76
N VAL A 69 17.96 1.43 10.71
CA VAL A 69 17.49 0.51 11.76
C VAL A 69 17.65 -0.93 11.28
N SER A 70 18.09 -1.82 12.19
CA SER A 70 18.10 -3.25 11.93
C SER A 70 16.67 -3.78 11.76
N VAL A 71 16.32 -4.13 10.53
CA VAL A 71 15.04 -4.77 10.20
C VAL A 71 15.24 -6.28 10.21
N VAL A 72 14.31 -6.99 10.85
CA VAL A 72 14.38 -8.45 10.98
C VAL A 72 13.14 -9.07 10.36
N GLU A 73 13.26 -10.33 9.97
CA GLU A 73 12.14 -11.14 9.50
C GLU A 73 12.19 -12.51 10.15
N THR A 74 11.08 -13.25 10.07
CA THR A 74 11.08 -14.63 10.58
C THR A 74 12.00 -15.48 9.69
N ARG A 75 12.66 -16.47 10.29
CA ARG A 75 13.56 -17.37 9.55
C ARG A 75 12.86 -18.08 8.41
N THR A 76 11.60 -18.47 8.59
CA THR A 76 10.77 -19.09 7.55
C THR A 76 10.63 -18.19 6.32
N LEU A 77 10.35 -16.90 6.54
CA LEU A 77 10.28 -15.94 5.45
C LEU A 77 11.65 -15.78 4.81
N GLY A 78 12.69 -15.54 5.61
CA GLY A 78 14.06 -15.34 5.12
C GLY A 78 14.71 -16.54 4.41
N SER A 79 14.06 -17.72 4.43
CA SER A 79 14.49 -18.92 3.70
C SER A 79 14.04 -18.93 2.23
N VAL A 80 13.02 -18.13 1.87
CA VAL A 80 12.52 -18.06 0.50
C VAL A 80 13.22 -16.93 -0.24
N SER A 81 13.76 -17.23 -1.43
CA SER A 81 14.43 -16.22 -2.25
C SER A 81 13.46 -15.13 -2.70
N LEU A 82 13.93 -13.88 -2.68
CA LEU A 82 13.15 -12.75 -3.17
C LEU A 82 12.93 -12.87 -4.69
N PRO A 83 11.80 -12.34 -5.20
CA PRO A 83 11.58 -12.35 -6.62
C PRO A 83 12.66 -11.56 -7.36
N ARG A 84 13.37 -12.18 -8.30
CA ARG A 84 14.09 -11.39 -9.30
C ARG A 84 13.07 -10.55 -10.05
N VAL A 85 13.18 -9.25 -9.92
CA VAL A 85 12.49 -8.28 -10.77
C VAL A 85 13.55 -7.51 -11.56
N SER A 86 13.12 -6.86 -12.64
CA SER A 86 13.97 -5.99 -13.42
C SER A 86 13.23 -4.67 -13.52
N TYR A 87 13.76 -3.67 -12.84
CA TYR A 87 13.17 -2.35 -12.78
C TYR A 87 14.27 -1.31 -12.72
N ASN A 88 14.24 -0.38 -13.67
CA ASN A 88 15.13 0.76 -13.72
C ASN A 88 14.41 1.94 -13.09
N HIS A 89 14.84 2.34 -11.89
CA HIS A 89 14.26 3.47 -11.17
C HIS A 89 14.85 4.81 -11.63
N HIS A 90 14.17 5.90 -11.33
CA HIS A 90 14.59 7.28 -11.57
C HIS A 90 15.05 7.99 -10.27
N LEU A 91 15.33 7.20 -9.23
CA LEU A 91 15.76 7.64 -7.89
C LEU A 91 17.30 7.69 -7.70
N GLN A 92 18.07 8.03 -8.73
CA GLN A 92 19.55 8.09 -8.65
C GLN A 92 20.03 9.12 -7.63
N ASP A 93 19.34 10.26 -7.51
CA ASP A 93 19.69 11.31 -6.56
C ASP A 93 19.52 10.81 -5.13
N GLN A 94 18.39 10.15 -4.86
CA GLN A 94 18.05 9.56 -3.55
C GLN A 94 19.01 8.43 -3.16
N ALA A 95 19.59 7.74 -4.14
CA ALA A 95 20.64 6.76 -3.92
C ALA A 95 21.97 7.42 -3.53
N ARG A 96 22.32 8.53 -4.21
CA ARG A 96 23.57 9.29 -3.99
C ARG A 96 23.58 10.04 -2.66
N ASP A 97 22.49 10.69 -2.31
CA ASP A 97 22.36 11.46 -1.07
C ASP A 97 22.02 10.58 0.16
N GLY A 98 21.61 9.34 -0.09
CA GLY A 98 21.26 8.37 0.94
C GLY A 98 19.94 8.65 1.67
N SER A 99 19.08 9.49 1.11
CA SER A 99 17.78 9.84 1.67
C SER A 99 16.79 8.67 1.69
N LEU A 100 16.97 7.71 0.76
CA LEU A 100 16.32 6.40 0.76
C LEU A 100 17.34 5.31 1.07
N SER A 101 16.94 4.34 1.88
CA SER A 101 17.73 3.12 2.12
C SER A 101 17.44 2.02 1.10
N ALA A 102 18.34 1.05 1.00
CA ALA A 102 18.23 -0.13 0.15
C ALA A 102 16.88 -0.87 0.31
N LEU A 103 16.40 -1.01 1.55
CA LEU A 103 15.10 -1.65 1.83
C LEU A 103 13.92 -0.84 1.25
N GLN A 104 14.00 0.49 1.35
CA GLN A 104 12.95 1.38 0.87
C GLN A 104 12.94 1.44 -0.66
N ALA A 105 14.12 1.55 -1.28
CA ALA A 105 14.29 1.51 -2.72
C ALA A 105 13.81 0.18 -3.33
N GLU A 106 14.17 -0.94 -2.72
CA GLU A 106 13.69 -2.26 -3.15
C GLU A 106 12.17 -2.36 -3.07
N THR A 107 11.55 -1.81 -2.01
CA THR A 107 10.10 -1.77 -1.87
C THR A 107 9.44 -0.97 -3.00
N ILE A 108 10.03 0.18 -3.37
CA ILE A 108 9.55 1.03 -4.48
C ILE A 108 9.69 0.30 -5.82
N ALA A 109 10.80 -0.39 -6.06
CA ALA A 109 11.01 -1.16 -7.29
C ALA A 109 9.95 -2.24 -7.45
N TYR A 110 9.68 -3.03 -6.41
CA TYR A 110 8.63 -4.04 -6.49
C TYR A 110 7.23 -3.45 -6.64
N ALA A 111 6.93 -2.34 -5.95
CA ALA A 111 5.66 -1.64 -6.10
C ALA A 111 5.46 -1.22 -7.56
N SER A 112 6.50 -0.66 -8.17
CA SER A 112 6.48 -0.19 -9.56
C SER A 112 6.30 -1.32 -10.56
N VAL A 113 6.94 -2.47 -10.34
CA VAL A 113 6.73 -3.69 -11.13
C VAL A 113 5.30 -4.18 -11.01
N GLN A 114 4.77 -4.30 -9.80
CA GLN A 114 3.39 -4.72 -9.59
C GLN A 114 2.40 -3.77 -10.26
N HIS A 115 2.64 -2.46 -10.14
CA HIS A 115 1.86 -1.40 -10.76
C HIS A 115 1.97 -1.37 -12.29
N SER A 116 2.91 -2.08 -12.91
CA SER A 116 2.96 -2.23 -14.37
C SER A 116 1.92 -3.23 -14.90
N SER A 117 1.42 -4.12 -14.05
CA SER A 117 0.51 -5.20 -14.42
C SER A 117 -0.97 -4.85 -14.23
N LEU A 118 -1.82 -5.48 -15.05
CA LEU A 118 -3.26 -5.53 -14.83
C LEU A 118 -3.62 -6.85 -14.12
N LEU A 119 -4.74 -6.83 -13.38
CA LEU A 119 -5.37 -8.02 -12.84
C LEU A 119 -5.91 -8.91 -13.98
N PRO A 120 -6.27 -10.18 -13.70
CA PRO A 120 -6.81 -11.11 -14.69
C PRO A 120 -8.07 -10.62 -15.43
N ASP A 121 -8.77 -9.62 -14.89
CA ASP A 121 -9.90 -8.97 -15.58
C ASP A 121 -9.49 -8.14 -16.80
N GLY A 122 -8.18 -7.88 -16.99
CA GLY A 122 -7.62 -7.09 -18.07
C GLY A 122 -7.97 -5.60 -18.03
N LYS A 123 -8.57 -5.12 -16.95
CA LYS A 123 -9.12 -3.75 -16.83
C LYS A 123 -8.64 -3.01 -15.60
N THR A 124 -8.41 -3.73 -14.51
CA THR A 124 -8.03 -3.14 -13.22
C THR A 124 -6.54 -3.27 -13.02
N ARG A 125 -5.85 -2.18 -12.70
CA ARG A 125 -4.42 -2.21 -12.38
C ARG A 125 -4.19 -2.91 -11.05
N ALA A 126 -3.19 -3.80 -11.02
CA ALA A 126 -2.79 -4.48 -9.82
C ALA A 126 -2.25 -3.49 -8.78
N GLY A 127 -2.60 -3.71 -7.52
CA GLY A 127 -2.19 -2.92 -6.37
C GLY A 127 -0.99 -3.55 -5.67
N PHE A 128 -0.36 -2.78 -4.79
CA PHE A 128 0.74 -3.23 -3.96
C PHE A 128 0.41 -2.99 -2.48
N MET A 129 0.88 -3.86 -1.59
CA MET A 129 0.73 -3.68 -0.14
C MET A 129 2.06 -3.82 0.57
N THR A 130 2.40 -2.84 1.40
CA THR A 130 3.46 -2.96 2.41
C THR A 130 2.85 -3.12 3.79
N VAL A 131 3.43 -4.05 4.55
CA VAL A 131 3.09 -4.27 5.95
C VAL A 131 4.33 -4.35 6.81
N ASP A 132 5.10 -3.28 6.79
CA ASP A 132 6.29 -3.19 7.62
C ASP A 132 5.94 -2.57 8.98
N GLY A 133 6.53 -3.09 10.05
CA GLY A 133 6.33 -2.53 11.39
C GLY A 133 6.72 -1.03 11.47
N ALA A 134 6.34 -0.34 12.56
CA ALA A 134 6.39 1.13 12.67
C ALA A 134 7.66 1.82 12.09
N GLY A 135 8.76 2.10 12.79
CA GLY A 135 9.89 2.92 12.32
C GLY A 135 10.75 2.44 11.13
N VAL A 136 10.22 1.66 10.19
CA VAL A 136 10.90 1.25 8.93
C VAL A 136 10.83 2.34 7.83
N GLY A 137 10.12 3.44 8.10
CA GLY A 137 10.03 4.56 7.17
C GLY A 137 9.11 4.29 5.98
N LYS A 138 7.94 3.67 6.21
CA LYS A 138 6.91 3.45 5.18
C LYS A 138 6.47 4.75 4.49
N GLY A 139 6.39 5.84 5.23
CA GLY A 139 6.09 7.16 4.68
C GLY A 139 7.12 7.59 3.62
N ARG A 140 8.42 7.48 3.92
CA ARG A 140 9.49 7.68 2.92
C ARG A 140 9.41 6.72 1.73
N MET A 141 9.00 5.47 1.93
CA MET A 141 8.75 4.56 0.80
C MET A 141 7.63 5.08 -0.12
N MET A 142 6.54 5.59 0.45
CA MET A 142 5.41 6.12 -0.32
C MET A 142 5.75 7.45 -1.00
N ALA A 143 6.46 8.34 -0.31
CA ALA A 143 7.02 9.54 -0.90
C ALA A 143 7.93 9.20 -2.10
N GLY A 144 8.81 8.19 -1.95
CA GLY A 144 9.69 7.73 -3.02
C GLY A 144 8.92 7.08 -4.19
N LEU A 145 7.85 6.34 -3.92
CA LEU A 145 6.97 5.79 -4.95
C LEU A 145 6.23 6.88 -5.73
N ILE A 146 5.79 7.94 -5.04
CA ILE A 146 5.17 9.11 -5.67
C ILE A 146 6.22 9.83 -6.53
N LEU A 147 7.40 10.11 -6.00
CA LEU A 147 8.50 10.75 -6.74
C LEU A 147 8.88 9.95 -8.00
N GLU A 148 9.01 8.64 -7.89
CA GLU A 148 9.30 7.75 -9.01
C GLU A 148 8.26 7.89 -10.14
N ASN A 149 6.97 7.98 -9.79
CA ASN A 149 5.90 8.19 -10.76
C ASN A 149 5.87 9.63 -11.29
N PHE A 150 6.22 10.61 -10.47
CA PHE A 150 6.36 12.01 -10.86
C PHE A 150 7.45 12.22 -11.91
N LYS A 151 8.59 11.54 -11.76
CA LYS A 151 9.69 11.52 -12.72
C LYS A 151 9.30 10.81 -14.03
N GLN A 152 8.27 9.96 -14.02
CA GLN A 152 7.68 9.34 -15.20
C GLN A 152 6.50 10.14 -15.81
N GLY A 153 6.28 11.38 -15.37
CA GLY A 153 5.24 12.26 -15.91
C GLY A 153 3.86 12.12 -15.26
N ARG A 154 3.70 11.26 -14.23
CA ARG A 154 2.44 11.15 -13.47
C ARG A 154 2.44 12.16 -12.33
N LYS A 155 1.98 13.37 -12.66
CA LYS A 155 2.11 14.57 -11.82
C LYS A 155 1.02 14.78 -10.76
N LYS A 156 0.06 13.86 -10.64
CA LYS A 156 -0.97 13.89 -9.58
C LYS A 156 -0.95 12.60 -8.77
N ALA A 157 -0.98 12.73 -7.45
CA ALA A 157 -1.11 11.63 -6.51
C ALA A 157 -2.06 11.97 -5.37
N VAL A 158 -2.68 10.96 -4.78
CA VAL A 158 -3.53 11.10 -3.59
C VAL A 158 -2.94 10.31 -2.44
N TRP A 159 -2.86 10.94 -1.27
CA TRP A 159 -2.46 10.28 -0.03
C TRP A 159 -3.61 10.35 0.97
N ILE A 160 -4.26 9.20 1.21
CA ILE A 160 -5.36 9.09 2.17
C ILE A 160 -4.86 8.43 3.44
N SER A 161 -4.99 9.10 4.59
CA SER A 161 -4.62 8.52 5.89
C SER A 161 -5.71 8.70 6.95
N LYS A 162 -5.44 8.27 8.19
CA LYS A 162 -6.45 8.21 9.27
C LYS A 162 -6.72 9.56 9.96
N SER A 163 -5.73 10.44 10.04
CA SER A 163 -5.79 11.70 10.80
C SER A 163 -5.25 12.85 9.96
N PRO A 164 -5.81 14.08 10.08
CA PRO A 164 -5.22 15.27 9.46
C PRO A 164 -3.81 15.59 9.98
N ASP A 165 -3.43 15.12 11.17
CA ASP A 165 -2.09 15.38 11.74
C ASP A 165 -0.99 14.75 10.89
N LEU A 166 -1.31 13.65 10.19
CA LEU A 166 -0.41 12.93 9.31
C LEU A 166 -0.14 13.67 7.98
N ALA A 167 -0.82 14.78 7.71
CA ALA A 167 -0.51 15.62 6.55
C ALA A 167 0.91 16.19 6.65
N LYS A 168 1.31 16.62 7.85
CA LYS A 168 2.67 17.12 8.11
C LYS A 168 3.71 16.01 8.04
N ASP A 169 3.34 14.78 8.42
CA ASP A 169 4.21 13.62 8.25
C ASP A 169 4.43 13.30 6.77
N ALA A 170 3.38 13.31 5.94
CA ALA A 170 3.52 13.10 4.50
C ALA A 170 4.40 14.19 3.83
N GLU A 171 4.21 15.46 4.21
CA GLU A 171 5.05 16.57 3.75
C GLU A 171 6.52 16.42 4.22
N ARG A 172 6.74 16.04 5.48
CA ARG A 172 8.07 15.73 6.00
C ARG A 172 8.71 14.59 5.22
N ASP A 173 7.98 13.50 4.95
CA ASP A 173 8.53 12.34 4.26
C ASP A 173 8.90 12.67 2.81
N LEU A 174 8.17 13.57 2.13
CA LEU A 174 8.56 14.15 0.83
C LEU A 174 9.83 15.01 0.95
N ARG A 175 9.91 15.85 1.99
CA ARG A 175 11.09 16.70 2.25
C ARG A 175 12.34 15.88 2.55
N ASP A 176 12.21 14.85 3.37
CA ASP A 176 13.31 13.98 3.78
C ASP A 176 13.96 13.24 2.61
N ILE A 177 13.24 13.08 1.49
CA ILE A 177 13.75 12.49 0.25
C ILE A 177 14.11 13.52 -0.83
N GLY A 178 14.12 14.81 -0.47
CA GLY A 178 14.42 15.91 -1.38
C GLY A 178 13.31 16.23 -2.39
N ALA A 179 12.09 15.71 -2.21
CA ALA A 179 10.99 15.87 -3.17
C ALA A 179 10.13 17.12 -2.93
N CYS A 180 10.21 17.77 -1.76
CA CYS A 180 9.31 18.88 -1.42
C CYS A 180 9.43 20.12 -2.32
N GLY A 181 10.57 20.31 -3.00
CA GLY A 181 10.74 21.40 -3.98
C GLY A 181 10.08 21.14 -5.33
N GLU A 182 9.84 19.86 -5.67
CA GLU A 182 9.22 19.45 -6.93
C GLU A 182 7.75 19.05 -6.74
N ILE A 183 7.40 18.50 -5.56
CA ILE A 183 6.10 17.89 -5.30
C ILE A 183 5.45 18.60 -4.12
N PRO A 184 4.56 19.58 -4.38
CA PRO A 184 3.79 20.20 -3.32
C PRO A 184 2.79 19.21 -2.70
N CYS A 185 2.53 19.35 -1.40
CA CYS A 185 1.56 18.54 -0.67
C CYS A 185 0.42 19.42 -0.15
N PHE A 186 -0.78 19.21 -0.67
CA PHE A 186 -1.96 20.01 -0.38
C PHE A 186 -2.93 19.26 0.53
N GLU A 187 -3.44 19.93 1.56
CA GLU A 187 -4.49 19.35 2.42
C GLU A 187 -5.88 19.65 1.84
N LEU A 188 -6.60 18.63 1.36
CA LEU A 188 -7.93 18.79 0.74
C LEU A 188 -8.93 19.55 1.63
N ARG A 189 -8.83 19.39 2.96
CA ARG A 189 -9.72 20.07 3.92
C ARG A 189 -9.65 21.59 3.86
N ARG A 190 -8.56 22.17 3.35
CA ARG A 190 -8.36 23.62 3.26
C ARG A 190 -9.15 24.26 2.11
N TYR A 191 -9.61 23.45 1.16
CA TYR A 191 -10.35 23.91 -0.02
C TYR A 191 -11.85 23.71 0.17
N LYS A 192 -12.67 24.57 -0.43
CA LYS A 192 -14.13 24.43 -0.39
C LYS A 192 -14.59 23.13 -1.05
N VAL A 193 -15.62 22.48 -0.53
CA VAL A 193 -16.19 21.28 -1.17
C VAL A 193 -16.70 21.64 -2.56
N GLY A 194 -16.28 20.88 -3.57
CA GLY A 194 -16.78 21.01 -4.93
C GLY A 194 -16.16 22.13 -5.78
N CYS A 195 -15.26 22.96 -5.21
CA CYS A 195 -14.42 23.85 -6.03
C CYS A 195 -13.54 23.04 -6.99
N ASP A 196 -13.14 23.67 -8.08
CA ASP A 196 -12.16 23.10 -8.99
C ASP A 196 -10.76 23.26 -8.40
N LEU A 197 -10.09 22.15 -8.11
CA LEU A 197 -8.78 22.19 -7.48
C LEU A 197 -7.69 22.66 -8.44
N ASP A 198 -7.87 22.49 -9.76
CA ASP A 198 -6.93 22.99 -10.75
C ASP A 198 -6.98 24.53 -10.81
N GLU A 199 -8.18 25.14 -10.71
CA GLU A 199 -8.36 26.59 -10.62
C GLU A 199 -7.81 27.20 -9.31
N GLU A 200 -7.82 26.42 -8.22
CA GLU A 200 -7.20 26.78 -6.93
C GLU A 200 -5.66 26.64 -6.95
N GLY A 201 -5.07 26.28 -8.10
CA GLY A 201 -3.62 26.21 -8.31
C GLY A 201 -2.99 24.84 -8.05
N LEU A 202 -3.78 23.77 -7.87
CA LEU A 202 -3.29 22.42 -7.58
C LEU A 202 -3.12 21.63 -8.89
N SER A 203 -2.40 22.17 -9.86
CA SER A 203 -2.22 21.53 -11.16
C SER A 203 -1.42 20.22 -11.09
N GLU A 204 -0.46 20.14 -10.16
CA GLU A 204 0.34 18.95 -9.88
C GLU A 204 0.68 18.85 -8.39
N GLY A 205 0.90 17.65 -7.89
CA GLY A 205 1.36 17.39 -6.53
C GLY A 205 0.69 16.21 -5.86
N VAL A 206 0.76 16.20 -4.53
CA VAL A 206 0.06 15.26 -3.65
C VAL A 206 -1.14 15.96 -3.04
N LEU A 207 -2.32 15.40 -3.24
CA LEU A 207 -3.52 15.77 -2.49
C LEU A 207 -3.66 14.85 -1.27
N PHE A 208 -3.40 15.40 -0.10
CA PHE A 208 -3.60 14.72 1.17
C PHE A 208 -5.07 14.80 1.61
N ALA A 209 -5.65 13.66 1.96
CA ALA A 209 -7.01 13.54 2.47
C ALA A 209 -7.06 12.55 3.64
N THR A 210 -8.18 12.57 4.37
CA THR A 210 -8.46 11.55 5.39
C THR A 210 -9.60 10.66 4.94
N TYR A 211 -9.64 9.43 5.46
CA TYR A 211 -10.78 8.53 5.23
C TYR A 211 -12.11 9.16 5.65
N THR A 212 -12.11 9.97 6.71
CA THR A 212 -13.30 10.70 7.18
C THR A 212 -13.75 11.78 6.19
N LEU A 213 -12.83 12.44 5.48
CA LEU A 213 -13.16 13.40 4.43
C LEU A 213 -13.81 12.72 3.23
N LEU A 214 -13.46 11.48 2.89
CA LEU A 214 -14.10 10.76 1.78
C LEU A 214 -15.59 10.51 2.03
N VAL A 215 -15.99 10.33 3.29
CA VAL A 215 -17.39 10.19 3.71
C VAL A 215 -18.11 11.54 3.74
N SER A 216 -17.35 12.65 3.82
CA SER A 216 -17.91 13.98 3.94
C SER A 216 -18.46 14.50 2.60
N GLY A 217 -19.73 14.87 2.63
CA GLY A 217 -20.49 15.45 1.54
C GLY A 217 -21.81 15.96 2.09
N SER A 218 -22.23 17.17 1.72
CA SER A 218 -23.48 17.72 2.25
C SER A 218 -24.66 17.01 1.61
N LYS A 219 -25.66 16.61 2.40
CA LYS A 219 -26.97 16.11 1.92
C LYS A 219 -27.72 17.08 0.98
N ARG A 220 -27.19 18.29 0.76
CA ARG A 220 -27.77 19.38 -0.04
C ARG A 220 -26.94 19.81 -1.26
N ALA A 221 -25.72 19.31 -1.45
CA ALA A 221 -24.90 19.66 -2.61
C ALA A 221 -24.73 18.45 -3.52
N GLU A 222 -24.88 18.65 -4.82
CA GLU A 222 -24.67 17.66 -5.88
C GLU A 222 -23.21 17.15 -5.98
N LYS A 223 -22.28 17.62 -5.12
CA LYS A 223 -20.84 17.34 -5.21
C LYS A 223 -20.27 16.91 -3.85
N THR A 224 -19.67 15.71 -3.78
CA THR A 224 -18.98 15.17 -2.60
C THR A 224 -17.48 15.45 -2.64
N ARG A 225 -16.76 15.22 -1.52
CA ARG A 225 -15.28 15.25 -1.51
C ARG A 225 -14.67 14.16 -2.40
N ALA A 226 -15.29 12.99 -2.48
CA ALA A 226 -14.85 11.92 -3.37
C ALA A 226 -14.96 12.36 -4.85
N ASP A 227 -16.07 13.00 -5.23
CA ASP A 227 -16.26 13.52 -6.59
C ASP A 227 -15.24 14.63 -6.93
N GLN A 228 -14.90 15.45 -5.94
CA GLN A 228 -13.86 16.47 -6.09
C GLN A 228 -12.50 15.85 -6.37
N ILE A 229 -12.12 14.80 -5.64
CA ILE A 229 -10.89 14.03 -5.90
C ILE A 229 -10.95 13.40 -7.29
N LEU A 230 -12.05 12.73 -7.65
CA LEU A 230 -12.23 12.07 -8.94
C LEU A 230 -12.07 13.04 -10.12
N ARG A 231 -12.67 14.23 -10.02
CA ARG A 231 -12.55 15.29 -11.04
C ARG A 231 -11.11 15.76 -11.17
N TRP A 232 -10.46 16.06 -10.04
CA TRP A 232 -9.07 16.53 -10.02
C TRP A 232 -8.10 15.52 -10.65
N LEU A 233 -8.37 14.22 -10.47
CA LEU A 233 -7.54 13.15 -11.06
C LEU A 233 -7.82 12.90 -12.55
N GLY A 234 -8.86 13.49 -13.14
CA GLY A 234 -9.21 13.26 -14.54
C GLY A 234 -9.98 11.95 -14.80
N GLY A 235 -10.60 11.38 -13.76
CA GLY A 235 -11.49 10.22 -13.88
C GLY A 235 -10.79 8.90 -14.24
N ALA A 236 -11.50 8.02 -14.96
CA ALA A 236 -11.11 6.61 -15.13
C ALA A 236 -9.77 6.37 -15.86
N SER A 237 -9.29 7.37 -16.61
CA SER A 237 -8.00 7.33 -17.31
C SER A 237 -6.80 7.59 -16.40
N PHE A 238 -7.04 8.09 -15.18
CA PHE A 238 -5.99 8.38 -14.21
C PHE A 238 -5.16 7.13 -13.91
N ASP A 239 -3.84 7.27 -14.09
CA ASP A 239 -2.88 6.20 -13.85
C ASP A 239 -1.86 6.56 -12.77
N GLY A 240 -1.96 7.71 -12.11
CA GLY A 240 -1.07 8.10 -11.01
C GLY A 240 -1.27 7.29 -9.72
N VAL A 241 -0.54 7.68 -8.67
CA VAL A 241 -0.46 6.92 -7.41
C VAL A 241 -1.59 7.30 -6.45
N ILE A 242 -2.21 6.29 -5.84
CA ILE A 242 -3.10 6.46 -4.69
C ILE A 242 -2.53 5.67 -3.52
N VAL A 243 -2.08 6.39 -2.50
CA VAL A 243 -1.63 5.82 -1.23
C VAL A 243 -2.81 5.73 -0.28
N LEU A 244 -3.16 4.51 0.11
CA LEU A 244 -4.11 4.22 1.17
C LEU A 244 -3.28 3.84 2.39
N ASP A 245 -3.10 4.82 3.27
CA ASP A 245 -2.25 4.72 4.45
C ASP A 245 -3.03 4.27 5.68
N GLU A 246 -2.36 3.67 6.66
CA GLU A 246 -2.93 3.20 7.94
C GLU A 246 -4.18 2.30 7.76
N VAL A 247 -4.20 1.45 6.72
CA VAL A 247 -5.41 0.68 6.33
C VAL A 247 -5.90 -0.32 7.38
N HIS A 248 -5.10 -0.60 8.42
CA HIS A 248 -5.52 -1.43 9.54
C HIS A 248 -6.63 -0.79 10.38
N GLY A 249 -6.68 0.54 10.48
CA GLY A 249 -7.76 1.25 11.18
C GLY A 249 -9.11 1.13 10.47
N ALA A 250 -9.11 0.86 9.16
CA ALA A 250 -10.32 0.70 8.35
C ALA A 250 -10.91 -0.74 8.42
N ARG A 251 -10.27 -1.65 9.16
CA ARG A 251 -10.63 -3.08 9.29
C ARG A 251 -11.73 -3.39 10.31
N ASN A 252 -12.44 -2.38 10.84
CA ASN A 252 -13.57 -2.63 11.74
C ASN A 252 -14.80 -3.18 10.98
N THR A 253 -14.67 -4.39 10.44
CA THR A 253 -15.79 -5.23 10.04
C THR A 253 -16.39 -5.86 11.28
N THR A 254 -17.65 -5.57 11.53
CA THR A 254 -18.46 -6.14 12.60
C THR A 254 -18.52 -7.67 12.50
N ARG A 255 -18.09 -8.35 13.57
CA ARG A 255 -18.32 -9.74 13.99
C ARG A 255 -18.10 -10.85 12.93
N ALA A 256 -17.13 -11.72 13.24
CA ALA A 256 -16.87 -12.99 12.57
C ALA A 256 -18.14 -13.87 12.46
N SER A 257 -18.23 -14.62 11.36
CA SER A 257 -19.36 -15.45 10.91
C SER A 257 -20.35 -14.73 9.99
N ALA A 258 -20.05 -14.71 8.68
CA ALA A 258 -21.05 -14.71 7.61
C ALA A 258 -20.42 -14.95 6.22
N SER A 259 -21.26 -15.44 5.31
CA SER A 259 -20.96 -15.75 3.90
C SER A 259 -20.50 -14.53 3.08
N PHE A 260 -19.63 -14.81 2.10
CA PHE A 260 -18.94 -13.89 1.19
C PHE A 260 -19.86 -12.85 0.50
N SER A 261 -21.11 -13.21 0.23
CA SER A 261 -22.11 -12.34 -0.41
C SER A 261 -22.65 -11.22 0.49
N SER A 262 -22.43 -11.29 1.80
CA SER A 262 -22.93 -10.31 2.79
C SER A 262 -21.88 -9.29 3.26
N LEU A 263 -20.62 -9.39 2.78
CA LEU A 263 -19.52 -8.57 3.28
C LEU A 263 -19.62 -7.09 2.90
N GLY A 264 -20.20 -6.76 1.74
CA GLY A 264 -20.28 -5.37 1.27
C GLY A 264 -21.11 -4.44 2.16
N SER A 265 -22.18 -4.97 2.79
CA SER A 265 -23.09 -4.20 3.64
C SER A 265 -22.54 -3.94 5.06
N ARG A 266 -21.45 -4.61 5.46
CA ARG A 266 -20.85 -4.50 6.81
C ARG A 266 -19.54 -3.72 6.84
N LEU A 267 -19.12 -3.15 5.71
CA LEU A 267 -17.95 -2.28 5.62
C LEU A 267 -18.26 -0.91 6.23
N THR A 268 -17.26 -0.28 6.86
CA THR A 268 -17.41 1.11 7.29
C THR A 268 -17.65 2.00 6.07
N LYS A 269 -18.38 3.10 6.23
CA LYS A 269 -18.60 4.07 5.13
C LYS A 269 -17.28 4.53 4.52
N ALA A 270 -16.26 4.74 5.35
CA ALA A 270 -14.96 5.18 4.89
C ALA A 270 -14.29 4.13 3.98
N THR A 271 -14.38 2.85 4.36
CA THR A 271 -13.95 1.73 3.52
C THR A 271 -14.75 1.66 2.23
N GLN A 272 -16.07 1.82 2.28
CA GLN A 272 -16.93 1.83 1.08
C GLN A 272 -16.53 2.94 0.11
N HIS A 273 -16.32 4.17 0.58
CA HIS A 273 -15.88 5.28 -0.27
C HIS A 273 -14.46 5.06 -0.83
N ALA A 274 -13.54 4.49 -0.05
CA ALA A 274 -12.22 4.13 -0.56
C ALA A 274 -12.28 3.03 -1.64
N LEU A 275 -13.20 2.07 -1.52
CA LEU A 275 -13.43 1.06 -2.57
C LEU A 275 -14.09 1.67 -3.80
N LEU A 276 -15.08 2.56 -3.63
CA LEU A 276 -15.72 3.26 -4.74
C LEU A 276 -14.69 4.10 -5.53
N LEU A 277 -13.80 4.81 -4.83
CA LEU A 277 -12.71 5.56 -5.47
C LEU A 277 -11.83 4.63 -6.33
N GLN A 278 -11.50 3.44 -5.82
CA GLN A 278 -10.74 2.45 -6.57
C GLN A 278 -11.52 1.90 -7.77
N GLN A 279 -12.83 1.71 -7.67
CA GLN A 279 -13.66 1.23 -8.79
C GLN A 279 -13.75 2.29 -9.90
N GLN A 280 -13.85 3.56 -9.54
CA GLN A 280 -13.95 4.68 -10.49
C GLN A 280 -12.61 5.02 -11.17
N LEU A 281 -11.49 4.57 -10.61
CA LEU A 281 -10.14 4.84 -11.11
C LEU A 281 -9.39 3.55 -11.44
N PRO A 282 -9.90 2.68 -12.34
CA PRO A 282 -9.41 1.31 -12.52
C PRO A 282 -7.91 1.23 -12.87
N LEU A 283 -7.37 2.26 -13.53
CA LEU A 283 -5.97 2.32 -13.95
C LEU A 283 -5.01 2.93 -12.90
N ALA A 284 -5.52 3.41 -11.76
CA ALA A 284 -4.69 4.01 -10.72
C ALA A 284 -3.67 3.03 -10.13
N ARG A 285 -2.55 3.55 -9.65
CA ARG A 285 -1.48 2.79 -8.99
C ARG A 285 -1.71 2.80 -7.48
N VAL A 286 -2.48 1.83 -6.98
CA VAL A 286 -2.89 1.80 -5.56
C VAL A 286 -1.83 1.11 -4.70
N ALA A 287 -1.37 1.81 -3.66
CA ALA A 287 -0.48 1.29 -2.64
C ALA A 287 -1.20 1.28 -1.28
N TYR A 288 -1.34 0.09 -0.69
CA TYR A 288 -1.90 -0.10 0.65
C TYR A 288 -0.76 -0.13 1.67
N VAL A 289 -0.85 0.68 2.72
CA VAL A 289 0.20 0.80 3.75
C VAL A 289 -0.41 0.45 5.09
N SER A 290 0.19 -0.54 5.75
CA SER A 290 -0.23 -0.97 7.08
C SER A 290 0.98 -1.19 7.98
N ALA A 291 0.82 -0.96 9.28
CA ALA A 291 1.80 -1.39 10.28
C ALA A 291 1.53 -2.82 10.80
N THR A 292 0.36 -3.38 10.49
CA THR A 292 -0.11 -4.66 11.03
C THR A 292 -0.50 -5.65 9.94
N ALA A 293 -0.06 -6.89 10.09
CA ALA A 293 -0.36 -8.01 9.19
C ALA A 293 -1.86 -8.27 9.10
N LEU A 294 -2.28 -8.84 7.97
CA LEU A 294 -3.59 -9.44 7.83
C LEU A 294 -3.56 -10.79 8.54
N ASN A 295 -4.55 -11.04 9.39
CA ASN A 295 -4.61 -12.25 10.21
C ASN A 295 -5.69 -13.24 9.75
N SER A 296 -6.49 -12.88 8.75
CA SER A 296 -7.47 -13.79 8.15
C SER A 296 -7.72 -13.48 6.67
N PRO A 297 -8.04 -14.49 5.84
CA PRO A 297 -8.31 -14.31 4.40
C PRO A 297 -9.45 -13.32 4.10
N GLU A 298 -10.46 -13.24 4.97
CA GLU A 298 -11.63 -12.38 4.78
C GLU A 298 -11.25 -10.89 4.75
N GLN A 299 -10.13 -10.52 5.37
CA GLN A 299 -9.65 -9.13 5.38
C GLN A 299 -9.15 -8.67 4.01
N PHE A 300 -8.83 -9.57 3.08
CA PHE A 300 -8.41 -9.21 1.72
C PHE A 300 -9.54 -8.57 0.90
N VAL A 301 -10.80 -8.68 1.34
CA VAL A 301 -11.94 -7.99 0.72
C VAL A 301 -11.75 -6.46 0.69
N HIS A 302 -10.97 -5.93 1.62
CA HIS A 302 -10.65 -4.50 1.72
C HIS A 302 -9.60 -4.05 0.69
N PHE A 303 -8.91 -5.01 0.07
CA PHE A 303 -7.75 -4.79 -0.78
C PHE A 303 -7.91 -5.52 -2.12
N PRO A 304 -8.99 -5.24 -2.88
CA PRO A 304 -9.36 -6.01 -4.07
C PRO A 304 -8.27 -6.00 -5.14
N ARG A 305 -7.40 -4.97 -5.17
CA ARG A 305 -6.34 -4.86 -6.16
C ARG A 305 -5.13 -5.76 -5.90
N LEU A 306 -5.10 -6.47 -4.78
CA LEU A 306 -4.11 -7.51 -4.55
C LEU A 306 -4.38 -8.77 -5.37
N GLY A 307 -5.54 -8.89 -6.02
CA GLY A 307 -5.85 -10.05 -6.88
C GLY A 307 -6.04 -11.37 -6.12
N MET A 308 -6.18 -11.29 -4.80
CA MET A 308 -6.34 -12.46 -3.93
C MET A 308 -7.78 -12.94 -3.85
N ILE A 309 -8.77 -12.11 -4.22
CA ILE A 309 -10.19 -12.44 -4.10
C ILE A 309 -10.95 -11.94 -5.34
N GLY A 310 -11.87 -12.74 -5.87
CA GLY A 310 -12.75 -12.36 -6.99
C GLY A 310 -12.58 -13.21 -8.25
N LYS A 311 -13.21 -12.79 -9.36
CA LYS A 311 -13.18 -13.57 -10.62
C LYS A 311 -11.74 -13.64 -11.17
N GLY A 312 -11.20 -14.86 -11.26
CA GLY A 312 -9.81 -15.10 -11.69
C GLY A 312 -8.76 -14.91 -10.59
N ALA A 313 -9.17 -14.75 -9.34
CA ALA A 313 -8.27 -14.63 -8.20
C ALA A 313 -7.68 -15.98 -7.76
N VAL A 314 -6.63 -15.91 -6.92
CA VAL A 314 -5.89 -17.07 -6.41
C VAL A 314 -6.70 -17.87 -5.37
N PHE A 315 -7.71 -17.26 -4.74
CA PHE A 315 -8.60 -17.88 -3.73
C PHE A 315 -10.07 -17.81 -4.13
#